data_AF-A0A7J8RP87-F1
#
_entry.id   AF-A0A7J8RP87-F1
#
_cell.length_a   1.000
_cell.length_b   1.000
_cell.length_c   1.000
_cell.angle_alpha   90.00
_cell.angle_beta   90.00
_cell.angle_gamma   90.00
#
_symmetry.space_group_name_H-M   'P 1'
#
loop_
_entity.id
_entity.type
_entity.pdbx_description
1 polymer ?
#
loop_
_entity_poly.entity_id
_entity_poly.type
_entity_poly.pdbx_seq_one_letter_code
_entity_poly.pdbx_strand_id
1 'polypeptide(L)'
;MTMEEIFKGTKEFKLEVFEKVQLELNQFGLLIYNANVKQLVDVPGHEYFSYLGQKTQMEAANQAKVDVAEARMKGEIGSKLREGQTLQNAARIDAETKIISTQRQGEGKKEEIKVKTEVKVYENQREAEIAEANADLAKKKASWAKEAQVAEVESAKAVALREAELQQEVERMNALTRTEKLKAEFLSQASVEYDTKVQEANWELYQKQKQAEAILYEKEKEAAGQKAIADAAFYGRQRVADVELYAKQKEAEGLMALAQAQGVYLRTLLEALGGNYAALRDYLMINGGMFQEIAKINAEAVRGLQPKISIWTNGGGEAIDGNGSNAMKEVAGVYRMLPPLFKTVHEQTGMLPPPWMGTLPDPKKATTD
;
A
#
# COMPACT_ATOMS: atom_id res chain seq x y z
N MET A 1 49.08 9.12 11.63
CA MET A 1 48.13 10.21 11.36
C MET A 1 47.33 9.89 10.11
N THR A 2 46.00 9.98 10.16
CA THR A 2 45.12 9.79 8.98
C THR A 2 45.00 11.08 8.17
N MET A 3 44.56 10.97 6.91
CA MET A 3 44.45 12.13 6.02
C MET A 3 43.43 13.18 6.51
N GLU A 4 42.39 12.73 7.21
CA GLU A 4 41.37 13.61 7.82
C GLU A 4 41.90 14.32 9.08
N GLU A 5 42.73 13.66 9.87
CA GLU A 5 43.41 14.25 11.04
C GLU A 5 44.40 15.35 10.62
N ILE A 6 45.16 15.12 9.54
CA ILE A 6 46.07 16.13 8.96
C ILE A 6 45.29 17.41 8.57
N PHE A 7 44.06 17.24 8.07
CA PHE A 7 43.21 18.35 7.65
C PHE A 7 42.53 19.08 8.82
N LYS A 8 42.07 18.34 9.84
CA LYS A 8 41.44 18.92 11.04
C LYS A 8 42.45 19.56 11.99
N GLY A 9 43.69 19.06 12.03
CA GLY A 9 44.70 19.39 13.03
C GLY A 9 46.06 19.77 12.45
N THR A 10 46.15 20.89 11.72
CA THR A 10 47.44 21.40 11.21
C THR A 10 48.51 21.62 12.29
N LYS A 11 48.10 21.84 13.54
CA LYS A 11 49.01 21.97 14.69
C LYS A 11 49.63 20.64 15.12
N GLU A 12 48.84 19.57 15.18
CA GLU A 12 49.30 18.24 15.55
C GLU A 12 50.23 17.68 14.47
N PHE A 13 49.85 17.86 13.20
CA PHE A 13 50.71 17.51 12.06
C PHE A 13 52.06 18.24 12.10
N LYS A 14 52.04 19.55 12.36
CA LYS A 14 53.26 20.36 12.49
C LYS A 14 54.17 19.85 13.61
N LEU A 15 53.61 19.47 14.76
CA LEU A 15 54.37 18.94 15.89
C LEU A 15 55.02 17.59 15.53
N GLU A 16 54.25 16.66 14.95
CA GLU A 16 54.78 15.32 14.62
C GLU A 16 55.89 15.40 13.55
N VAL A 17 55.74 16.26 12.54
CA VAL A 17 56.79 16.50 11.53
C VAL A 17 58.00 17.17 12.17
N PHE A 18 57.78 18.15 13.04
CA PHE A 18 58.87 18.84 13.74
C PHE A 18 59.71 17.88 14.57
N GLU A 19 59.08 17.01 15.39
CA GLU A 19 59.79 16.05 16.23
C GLU A 19 60.63 15.07 15.40
N LYS A 20 60.06 14.54 14.31
CA LYS A 20 60.76 13.60 13.42
C LYS A 20 61.96 14.24 12.71
N VAL A 21 61.79 15.45 12.17
CA VAL A 21 62.88 16.14 11.45
C VAL A 21 63.94 16.64 12.42
N GLN A 22 63.56 17.09 13.63
CA GLN A 22 64.51 17.52 14.66
C GLN A 22 65.40 16.35 15.12
N LEU A 23 64.87 15.13 15.20
CA LEU A 23 65.63 13.93 15.55
C LEU A 23 66.78 13.67 14.55
N GLU A 24 66.51 13.80 13.25
CA GLU A 24 67.53 13.65 12.20
C GLU A 24 68.55 14.80 12.21
N LEU A 25 68.09 16.04 12.38
CA LEU A 25 68.97 17.23 12.39
C LEU A 25 69.91 17.29 13.60
N ASN A 26 69.50 16.68 14.73
CA ASN A 26 70.35 16.58 15.91
C ASN A 26 71.65 15.83 15.64
N GLN A 27 71.66 14.85 14.72
CA GLN A 27 72.88 14.12 14.32
C GLN A 27 73.92 15.04 13.65
N PHE A 28 73.46 16.14 13.05
CA PHE A 28 74.28 17.17 12.41
C PHE A 28 74.48 18.42 13.27
N GLY A 29 73.93 18.44 14.50
CA GLY A 29 74.00 19.59 15.41
C GLY A 29 73.14 20.80 15.01
N LEU A 30 72.10 20.60 14.20
CA LEU A 30 71.22 21.65 13.71
C LEU A 30 69.89 21.70 14.50
N LEU A 31 69.42 22.91 14.84
CA LEU A 31 68.19 23.15 15.61
C LEU A 31 67.16 23.93 14.79
N ILE A 32 65.93 23.44 14.74
CA ILE A 32 64.81 24.14 14.10
C ILE A 32 64.20 25.11 15.12
N TYR A 33 64.33 26.40 14.89
CA TYR A 33 63.69 27.44 15.72
C TYR A 33 62.23 27.70 15.34
N ASN A 34 61.91 27.65 14.06
CA ASN A 34 60.56 27.87 13.57
C ASN A 34 60.37 27.09 12.26
N ALA A 35 59.29 26.31 12.20
CA ALA A 35 58.82 25.66 10.99
C ALA A 35 57.37 26.05 10.75
N ASN A 36 57.04 26.44 9.52
CA ASN A 36 55.65 26.67 9.12
C ASN A 36 55.31 25.76 7.96
N VAL A 37 54.12 25.16 8.02
CA VAL A 37 53.52 24.44 6.89
C VAL A 37 52.84 25.49 6.02
N LYS A 38 53.16 25.51 4.72
CA LYS A 38 52.57 26.48 3.78
C LYS A 38 51.12 26.12 3.44
N GLN A 39 50.94 25.22 2.47
CA GLN A 39 49.64 24.77 2.01
C GLN A 39 49.80 23.34 1.51
N LEU A 40 48.84 22.47 1.86
CA LEU A 40 48.72 21.15 1.27
C LEU A 40 47.92 21.29 -0.01
N VAL A 41 48.49 20.83 -1.13
CA VAL A 41 47.86 20.89 -2.46
C VAL A 41 47.92 19.48 -3.05
N ASP A 42 46.88 19.08 -3.75
CA ASP A 42 46.87 17.81 -4.48
C ASP A 42 47.93 17.81 -5.60
N VAL A 43 48.48 16.64 -5.87
CA VAL A 43 49.33 16.40 -7.05
C VAL A 43 48.46 16.47 -8.31
N PRO A 44 48.94 17.05 -9.43
CA PRO A 44 48.17 17.10 -10.68
C PRO A 44 47.64 15.71 -11.10
N GLY A 45 46.32 15.60 -11.29
CA GLY A 45 45.63 14.34 -11.61
C GLY A 45 44.90 13.69 -10.42
N HIS A 46 45.08 14.20 -9.21
CA HIS A 46 44.30 13.83 -8.03
C HIS A 46 43.53 15.05 -7.50
N GLU A 47 42.30 14.82 -7.02
CA GLU A 47 41.39 15.89 -6.53
C GLU A 47 40.86 15.57 -5.13
N TYR A 48 41.64 14.84 -4.34
CA TYR A 48 41.22 14.31 -3.05
C TYR A 48 40.81 15.43 -2.06
N PHE A 49 41.58 16.53 -1.99
CA PHE A 49 41.24 17.65 -1.10
C PHE A 49 39.99 18.39 -1.55
N SER A 50 39.75 18.49 -2.85
CA SER A 50 38.51 19.09 -3.40
C SER A 50 37.29 18.26 -2.98
N TYR A 51 37.34 16.94 -3.18
CA TYR A 51 36.23 16.05 -2.81
C TYR A 51 36.03 15.97 -1.29
N LEU A 52 37.11 15.99 -0.50
CA LEU A 52 37.01 16.00 0.96
C LEU A 52 36.38 17.30 1.48
N GLY A 53 36.74 18.45 0.89
CA GLY A 53 36.11 19.73 1.19
C GLY A 53 34.61 19.74 0.85
N GLN A 54 34.24 19.21 -0.32
CA GLN A 54 32.83 19.09 -0.70
C GLN A 54 32.06 18.14 0.23
N LYS A 55 32.64 16.98 0.55
CA LYS A 55 32.04 15.99 1.46
C LYS A 55 31.77 16.58 2.84
N THR A 56 32.74 17.28 3.43
CA THR A 56 32.59 17.88 4.77
C THR A 56 31.55 19.00 4.79
N GLN A 57 31.46 19.82 3.74
CA GLN A 57 30.40 20.82 3.58
C GLN A 57 29.02 20.17 3.43
N MET A 58 28.90 19.13 2.61
CA MET A 58 27.65 18.39 2.44
C MET A 58 27.22 17.68 3.72
N GLU A 59 28.16 17.10 4.45
CA GLU A 59 27.91 16.43 5.73
C GLU A 59 27.41 17.41 6.78
N ALA A 60 28.05 18.58 6.93
CA ALA A 60 27.59 19.64 7.81
C ALA A 60 26.19 20.17 7.40
N ALA A 61 25.95 20.36 6.10
CA ALA A 61 24.65 20.80 5.60
C ALA A 61 23.55 19.76 5.83
N ASN A 62 23.86 18.47 5.65
CA ASN A 62 22.91 17.40 5.91
C ASN A 62 22.63 17.24 7.40
N GLN A 63 23.65 17.33 8.26
CA GLN A 63 23.46 17.30 9.71
C GLN A 63 22.57 18.46 10.16
N ALA A 64 22.82 19.68 9.68
CA ALA A 64 21.97 20.83 9.99
C ALA A 64 20.53 20.64 9.51
N LYS A 65 20.31 20.00 8.34
CA LYS A 65 18.95 19.66 7.87
C LYS A 65 18.27 18.65 8.79
N VAL A 66 19.00 17.63 9.26
CA VAL A 66 18.48 16.65 10.22
C VAL A 66 18.09 17.33 11.52
N ASP A 67 18.97 18.16 12.09
CA ASP A 67 18.71 18.87 13.35
C ASP A 67 17.48 19.81 13.22
N VAL A 68 17.33 20.49 12.09
CA VAL A 68 16.15 21.34 11.81
C VAL A 68 14.88 20.50 11.66
N ALA A 69 14.95 19.34 11.01
CA ALA A 69 13.81 18.45 10.85
C ALA A 69 13.38 17.86 12.21
N GLU A 70 14.33 17.43 13.05
CA GLU A 70 14.06 16.95 14.40
C GLU A 70 13.47 18.04 15.29
N ALA A 71 14.00 19.26 15.24
CA ALA A 71 13.46 20.39 15.98
C ALA A 71 12.02 20.74 15.55
N ARG A 72 11.73 20.72 14.25
CA ARG A 72 10.37 20.91 13.72
C ARG A 72 9.43 19.80 14.18
N MET A 73 9.84 18.54 14.06
CA MET A 73 9.06 17.40 14.52
C MET A 73 8.72 17.52 16.02
N LYS A 74 9.71 17.86 16.85
CA LYS A 74 9.49 18.06 18.29
C LYS A 74 8.56 19.24 18.59
N GLY A 75 8.68 20.34 17.82
CA GLY A 75 7.79 21.50 17.92
C GLY A 75 6.34 21.17 17.55
N GLU A 76 6.13 20.47 16.44
CA GLU A 76 4.81 20.05 15.96
C GLU A 76 4.15 19.06 16.92
N ILE A 77 4.88 18.04 17.39
CA ILE A 77 4.41 17.09 18.39
C ILE A 77 4.04 17.83 19.69
N GLY A 78 4.88 18.76 20.15
CA GLY A 78 4.61 19.57 21.34
C GLY A 78 3.36 20.45 21.19
N SER A 79 3.14 21.02 20.01
CA SER A 79 1.94 21.80 19.68
C SER A 79 0.70 20.92 19.69
N LYS A 80 0.73 19.79 18.98
CA LYS A 80 -0.39 18.84 18.89
C LYS A 80 -0.72 18.20 20.23
N LEU A 81 0.27 17.89 21.06
CA LEU A 81 0.06 17.39 22.41
C LEU A 81 -0.66 18.44 23.28
N ARG A 82 -0.25 19.71 23.21
CA ARG A 82 -0.91 20.79 23.93
C ARG A 82 -2.33 21.03 23.43
N GLU A 83 -2.57 21.01 22.12
CA GLU A 83 -3.92 21.05 21.53
C GLU A 83 -4.79 19.88 22.00
N GLY A 84 -4.25 18.66 22.03
CA GLY A 84 -4.96 17.49 22.53
C GLY A 84 -5.32 17.63 24.01
N GLN A 85 -4.39 18.10 24.84
CA GLN A 85 -4.61 18.34 26.26
C GLN A 85 -5.63 19.46 26.51
N THR A 86 -5.61 20.55 25.74
CA THR A 86 -6.61 21.62 25.88
C THR A 86 -8.00 21.12 25.50
N LEU A 87 -8.13 20.33 24.43
CA LEU A 87 -9.41 19.72 24.04
C LEU A 87 -9.93 18.73 25.09
N GLN A 88 -9.06 17.87 25.63
CA GLN A 88 -9.45 16.93 26.70
C GLN A 88 -9.87 17.66 27.98
N ASN A 89 -9.14 18.71 28.37
CA ASN A 89 -9.48 19.53 29.52
C ASN A 89 -10.80 20.29 29.30
N ALA A 90 -11.02 20.85 28.12
CA ALA A 90 -12.28 21.51 27.78
C ALA A 90 -13.44 20.51 27.84
N ALA A 91 -13.31 19.32 27.26
CA ALA A 91 -14.33 18.28 27.32
C ALA A 91 -14.63 17.80 28.74
N ARG A 92 -13.60 17.66 29.58
CA ARG A 92 -13.77 17.33 31.01
C ARG A 92 -14.50 18.44 31.76
N ILE A 93 -14.11 19.69 31.56
CA ILE A 93 -14.77 20.85 32.18
C ILE A 93 -16.23 20.94 31.73
N ASP A 94 -16.53 20.73 30.44
CA ASP A 94 -17.90 20.72 29.94
C ASP A 94 -18.74 19.59 30.53
N ALA A 95 -18.16 18.39 30.70
CA ALA A 95 -18.83 17.27 31.34
C ALA A 95 -19.10 17.56 32.83
N GLU A 96 -18.11 18.07 33.57
CA GLU A 96 -18.27 18.51 34.96
C GLU A 96 -19.31 19.63 35.10
N THR A 97 -19.29 20.60 34.19
CA THR A 97 -20.26 21.71 34.15
C THR A 97 -21.67 21.20 33.90
N LYS A 98 -21.84 20.23 32.99
CA LYS A 98 -23.14 19.57 32.77
C LYS A 98 -23.61 18.84 34.02
N ILE A 99 -22.76 18.06 34.68
CA ILE A 99 -23.10 17.34 35.92
C ILE A 99 -23.55 18.33 37.00
N ILE A 100 -22.78 19.40 37.24
CA ILE A 100 -23.11 20.45 38.21
C ILE A 100 -24.43 21.14 37.84
N SER A 101 -24.66 21.44 36.56
CA SER A 101 -25.92 22.05 36.10
C SER A 101 -27.12 21.13 36.33
N THR A 102 -26.98 19.82 36.07
CA THR A 102 -28.04 18.84 36.32
C THR A 102 -28.28 18.62 37.80
N GLN A 103 -27.23 18.63 38.63
CA GLN A 103 -27.35 18.53 40.08
C GLN A 103 -28.06 19.76 40.65
N ARG A 104 -27.67 20.98 40.26
CA ARG A 104 -28.36 22.21 40.66
C ARG A 104 -29.83 22.24 40.20
N GLN A 105 -30.13 21.74 39.00
CA GLN A 105 -31.52 21.59 38.56
C GLN A 105 -32.29 20.55 39.38
N GLY A 106 -31.66 19.43 39.76
CA GLY A 106 -32.26 18.43 40.64
C GLY A 106 -32.54 18.98 42.04
N GLU A 107 -31.60 19.73 42.61
CA GLU A 107 -31.75 20.42 43.90
C GLU A 107 -32.85 21.48 43.84
N GLY A 108 -32.86 22.33 42.81
CA GLY A 108 -33.90 23.34 42.61
C GLY A 108 -35.30 22.72 42.44
N LYS A 109 -35.42 21.63 41.67
CA LYS A 109 -36.69 20.88 41.56
C LYS A 109 -37.11 20.25 42.88
N LYS A 110 -36.17 19.76 43.69
CA LYS A 110 -36.46 19.18 45.00
C LYS A 110 -36.97 20.23 45.99
N GLU A 111 -36.38 21.43 45.98
CA GLU A 111 -36.87 22.57 46.77
C GLU A 111 -38.24 23.06 46.27
N GLU A 112 -38.45 23.15 44.96
CA GLU A 112 -39.74 23.52 44.39
C GLU A 112 -40.84 22.51 44.72
N ILE A 113 -40.53 21.21 44.72
CA ILE A 113 -41.44 20.15 45.15
C ILE A 113 -41.74 20.28 46.64
N LYS A 114 -40.74 20.54 47.51
CA LYS A 114 -40.95 20.74 48.94
C LYS A 114 -41.90 21.89 49.22
N VAL A 115 -41.66 23.05 48.59
CA VAL A 115 -42.52 24.23 48.73
C VAL A 115 -43.94 23.93 48.23
N LYS A 116 -44.08 23.28 47.06
CA LYS A 116 -45.41 22.86 46.55
C LYS A 116 -46.11 21.86 47.47
N THR A 117 -45.38 20.92 48.09
CA THR A 117 -45.97 19.98 49.05
C THR A 117 -46.41 20.69 50.32
N GLU A 118 -45.63 21.64 50.85
CA GLU A 118 -46.00 22.42 52.03
C GLU A 118 -47.23 23.29 51.76
N VAL A 119 -47.31 23.95 50.59
CA VAL A 119 -48.50 24.70 50.18
C VAL A 119 -49.72 23.79 50.06
N LYS A 120 -49.60 22.61 49.46
CA LYS A 120 -50.71 21.66 49.36
C LYS A 120 -51.15 21.10 50.72
N VAL A 121 -50.22 20.87 51.64
CA VAL A 121 -50.57 20.45 53.02
C VAL A 121 -51.35 21.56 53.71
N TYR A 122 -50.95 22.82 53.53
CA TYR A 122 -51.65 23.97 54.09
C TYR A 122 -53.05 24.17 53.47
N GLU A 123 -53.18 24.03 52.14
CA GLU A 123 -54.48 24.06 51.45
C GLU A 123 -55.41 22.94 51.94
N ASN A 124 -54.90 21.70 52.04
CA ASN A 124 -55.66 20.57 52.55
C ASN A 124 -56.08 20.76 54.03
N GLN A 125 -55.22 21.31 54.87
CA GLN A 125 -55.55 21.63 56.26
C GLN A 125 -56.66 22.69 56.32
N ARG A 126 -56.56 23.74 55.50
CA ARG A 126 -57.57 24.80 55.44
C ARG A 126 -58.90 24.30 54.87
N GLU A 127 -58.88 23.43 53.87
CA GLU A 127 -60.07 22.77 53.34
C GLU A 127 -60.70 21.83 54.37
N ALA A 128 -59.90 21.10 55.14
CA ALA A 128 -60.39 20.26 56.25
C ALA A 128 -61.04 21.11 57.36
N GLU A 129 -60.44 22.24 57.74
CA GLU A 129 -61.03 23.18 58.69
C GLU A 129 -62.35 23.78 58.18
N ILE A 130 -62.42 24.13 56.89
CA ILE A 130 -63.65 24.61 56.24
C ILE A 130 -64.71 23.51 56.20
N ALA A 131 -64.32 22.26 55.91
CA ALA A 131 -65.22 21.11 55.89
C ALA A 131 -65.76 20.78 57.29
N GLU A 132 -64.93 20.87 58.33
CA GLU A 132 -65.33 20.68 59.73
C GLU A 132 -66.29 21.79 60.18
N ALA A 133 -65.98 23.05 59.88
CA ALA A 133 -66.87 24.19 60.14
C ALA A 133 -68.21 24.06 59.40
N ASN A 134 -68.20 23.59 58.14
CA ASN A 134 -69.42 23.33 57.37
C ASN A 134 -70.21 22.14 57.91
N ALA A 135 -69.54 21.08 58.37
CA ALA A 135 -70.18 19.92 58.99
C ALA A 135 -70.84 20.29 60.32
N ASP A 136 -70.24 21.17 61.11
CA ASP A 136 -70.83 21.65 62.36
C ASP A 136 -72.00 22.60 62.12
N LEU A 137 -71.93 23.43 61.06
CA LEU A 137 -73.06 24.25 60.61
C LEU A 137 -74.22 23.37 60.11
N ALA A 138 -73.90 22.29 59.39
CA ALA A 138 -74.88 21.30 58.93
C ALA A 138 -75.50 20.50 60.09
N LYS A 139 -74.71 20.09 61.09
CA LYS A 139 -75.21 19.45 62.32
C LYS A 139 -76.17 20.36 63.08
N LYS A 140 -75.85 21.65 63.21
CA LYS A 140 -76.73 22.64 63.85
C LYS A 140 -78.02 22.88 63.05
N LYS A 141 -77.94 22.91 61.71
CA LYS A 141 -79.13 22.96 60.85
C LYS A 141 -79.98 21.69 60.94
N ALA A 142 -79.34 20.52 61.03
CA ALA A 142 -80.01 19.24 61.17
C ALA A 142 -80.66 19.08 62.55
N SER A 143 -80.05 19.59 63.64
CA SER A 143 -80.70 19.60 64.96
C SER A 143 -81.96 20.45 64.96
N TRP A 144 -81.95 21.61 64.28
CA TRP A 144 -83.14 22.46 64.13
C TRP A 144 -84.21 21.84 63.21
N ALA A 145 -83.79 21.12 62.16
CA ALA A 145 -84.70 20.37 61.30
C ALA A 145 -85.32 19.15 62.02
N LYS A 146 -84.54 18.49 62.89
CA LYS A 146 -85.00 17.36 63.72
C LYS A 146 -86.00 17.83 64.78
N GLU A 147 -85.83 19.03 65.32
CA GLU A 147 -86.78 19.65 66.26
C GLU A 147 -88.11 20.04 65.58
N ALA A 148 -88.09 20.33 64.26
CA ALA A 148 -89.28 20.57 63.45
C ALA A 148 -89.99 19.29 62.96
N GLN A 149 -89.25 18.20 62.72
CA GLN A 149 -89.80 16.93 62.22
C GLN A 149 -90.38 15.99 63.30
N VAL A 150 -90.21 16.30 64.60
CA VAL A 150 -90.85 15.54 65.70
C VAL A 150 -92.39 15.70 65.67
N ALA A 151 -92.93 16.64 64.91
CA ALA A 151 -94.37 16.84 64.74
C ALA A 151 -95.02 16.01 63.60
N GLU A 152 -94.25 15.22 62.83
CA GLU A 152 -94.78 14.52 61.63
C GLU A 152 -94.46 13.02 61.64
N VAL A 153 -94.53 12.38 62.81
CA VAL A 153 -94.33 10.93 62.98
C VAL A 153 -95.66 10.14 62.89
N GLU A 154 -96.72 10.73 62.31
CA GLU A 154 -98.03 10.07 62.13
C GLU A 154 -98.31 9.57 60.69
N SER A 155 -97.29 9.27 59.88
CA SER A 155 -97.47 8.68 58.53
C SER A 155 -96.66 7.40 58.29
N ALA A 156 -96.76 6.44 59.20
CA ALA A 156 -96.10 5.13 59.12
C ALA A 156 -96.64 4.18 58.00
N LYS A 157 -97.63 4.59 57.18
CA LYS A 157 -98.16 3.78 56.05
C LYS A 157 -97.75 4.28 54.66
N ALA A 158 -97.28 5.52 54.51
CA ALA A 158 -96.79 6.06 53.24
C ALA A 158 -95.33 5.64 52.95
N VAL A 159 -94.56 5.32 53.99
CA VAL A 159 -93.15 4.87 53.88
C VAL A 159 -93.06 3.49 53.23
N ALA A 160 -93.96 2.55 53.59
CA ALA A 160 -93.91 1.16 53.11
C ALA A 160 -94.20 1.01 51.61
N LEU A 161 -95.08 1.83 51.02
CA LEU A 161 -95.34 1.81 49.57
C LEU A 161 -94.19 2.46 48.77
N ARG A 162 -93.61 3.54 49.28
CA ARG A 162 -92.42 4.17 48.71
C ARG A 162 -91.19 3.26 48.78
N GLU A 163 -91.07 2.47 49.84
CA GLU A 163 -89.95 1.55 50.03
C GLU A 163 -90.00 0.36 49.06
N ALA A 164 -91.19 -0.14 48.75
CA ALA A 164 -91.40 -1.17 47.72
C ALA A 164 -91.16 -0.67 46.29
N GLU A 165 -91.58 0.57 45.98
CA GLU A 165 -91.29 1.23 44.69
C GLU A 165 -89.79 1.51 44.53
N LEU A 166 -89.12 2.00 45.60
CA LEU A 166 -87.67 2.18 45.60
C LEU A 166 -86.92 0.85 45.41
N GLN A 167 -87.38 -0.25 46.00
CA GLN A 167 -86.73 -1.56 45.84
C GLN A 167 -86.74 -2.04 44.39
N GLN A 168 -87.87 -1.91 43.67
CA GLN A 168 -87.92 -2.26 42.24
C GLN A 168 -87.02 -1.36 41.38
N GLU A 169 -86.94 -0.07 41.70
CA GLU A 169 -86.09 0.86 40.98
C GLU A 169 -84.60 0.59 41.23
N VAL A 170 -84.23 0.24 42.47
CA VAL A 170 -82.87 -0.21 42.82
C VAL A 170 -82.51 -1.50 42.10
N GLU A 171 -83.41 -2.47 41.98
CA GLU A 171 -83.15 -3.71 41.23
C GLU A 171 -82.97 -3.46 39.73
N ARG A 172 -83.78 -2.59 39.12
CA ARG A 172 -83.59 -2.16 37.72
C ARG A 172 -82.28 -1.43 37.51
N MET A 173 -81.93 -0.49 38.39
CA MET A 173 -80.67 0.25 38.33
C MET A 173 -79.47 -0.70 38.53
N ASN A 174 -79.58 -1.67 39.42
CA ASN A 174 -78.55 -2.70 39.62
C ASN A 174 -78.38 -3.59 38.38
N ALA A 175 -79.48 -3.96 37.70
CA ALA A 175 -79.43 -4.72 36.45
C ALA A 175 -78.77 -3.92 35.32
N LEU A 176 -79.15 -2.65 35.14
CA LEU A 176 -78.54 -1.75 34.15
C LEU A 176 -77.06 -1.55 34.42
N THR A 177 -76.68 -1.26 35.68
CA THR A 177 -75.29 -1.10 36.09
C THR A 177 -74.46 -2.35 35.81
N ARG A 178 -75.03 -3.55 36.02
CA ARG A 178 -74.35 -4.82 35.68
C ARG A 178 -74.16 -4.98 34.17
N THR A 179 -75.15 -4.63 33.36
CA THR A 179 -75.02 -4.72 31.89
C THR A 179 -74.03 -3.70 31.32
N GLU A 180 -73.96 -2.49 31.90
CA GLU A 180 -72.98 -1.47 31.51
C GLU A 180 -71.57 -1.86 31.94
N LYS A 181 -71.40 -2.44 33.14
CA LYS A 181 -70.12 -3.00 33.59
C LYS A 181 -69.64 -4.11 32.66
N LEU A 182 -70.49 -5.09 32.34
CA LEU A 182 -70.14 -6.17 31.43
C LEU A 182 -69.83 -5.67 30.02
N LYS A 183 -70.62 -4.71 29.49
CA LYS A 183 -70.32 -4.08 28.19
C LYS A 183 -68.99 -3.33 28.22
N ALA A 184 -68.69 -2.59 29.28
CA ALA A 184 -67.42 -1.90 29.44
C ALA A 184 -66.24 -2.89 29.54
N GLU A 185 -66.41 -4.01 30.26
CA GLU A 185 -65.41 -5.07 30.37
C GLU A 185 -65.15 -5.74 29.01
N PHE A 186 -66.20 -6.14 28.28
CA PHE A 186 -66.03 -6.77 26.96
C PHE A 186 -65.49 -5.81 25.91
N LEU A 187 -65.92 -4.54 25.91
CA LEU A 187 -65.39 -3.51 25.00
C LEU A 187 -63.92 -3.20 25.31
N SER A 188 -63.57 -3.11 26.60
CA SER A 188 -62.19 -2.96 27.05
C SER A 188 -61.32 -4.13 26.60
N GLN A 189 -61.75 -5.37 26.87
CA GLN A 189 -61.04 -6.58 26.45
C GLN A 189 -60.87 -6.63 24.92
N ALA A 190 -61.94 -6.37 24.16
CA ALA A 190 -61.87 -6.36 22.70
C ALA A 190 -60.96 -5.25 22.14
N SER A 191 -60.94 -4.06 22.75
CA SER A 191 -60.03 -2.98 22.35
C SER A 191 -58.57 -3.34 22.63
N VAL A 192 -58.28 -3.95 23.77
CA VAL A 192 -56.92 -4.37 24.12
C VAL A 192 -56.45 -5.50 23.20
N GLU A 193 -57.30 -6.49 22.92
CA GLU A 193 -56.97 -7.58 21.98
C GLU A 193 -56.79 -7.10 20.53
N TYR A 194 -57.56 -6.08 20.12
CA TYR A 194 -57.38 -5.45 18.81
C TYR A 194 -56.04 -4.72 18.75
N ASP A 195 -55.75 -3.89 19.76
CA ASP A 195 -54.50 -3.12 19.82
C ASP A 195 -53.28 -4.05 19.92
N THR A 196 -53.33 -5.13 20.70
CA THR A 196 -52.23 -6.11 20.77
C THR A 196 -51.99 -6.78 19.42
N LYS A 197 -53.04 -7.22 18.71
CA LYS A 197 -52.90 -7.82 17.38
C LYS A 197 -52.36 -6.84 16.34
N VAL A 198 -52.75 -5.57 16.39
CA VAL A 198 -52.20 -4.54 15.50
C VAL A 198 -50.71 -4.30 15.80
N GLN A 199 -50.33 -4.24 17.07
CA GLN A 199 -48.93 -4.09 17.47
C GLN A 199 -48.09 -5.31 17.08
N GLU A 200 -48.59 -6.53 17.25
CA GLU A 200 -47.94 -7.77 16.83
C GLU A 200 -47.76 -7.82 15.31
N ALA A 201 -48.80 -7.51 14.53
CA ALA A 201 -48.71 -7.47 13.07
C ALA A 201 -47.71 -6.41 12.57
N ASN A 202 -47.69 -5.23 13.21
CA ASN A 202 -46.72 -4.17 12.90
C ASN A 202 -45.29 -4.58 13.28
N TRP A 203 -45.11 -5.25 14.41
CA TRP A 203 -43.83 -5.79 14.84
C TRP A 203 -43.30 -6.83 13.85
N GLU A 204 -44.13 -7.77 13.40
CA GLU A 204 -43.75 -8.76 12.41
C GLU A 204 -43.38 -8.14 11.06
N LEU A 205 -44.14 -7.13 10.62
CA LEU A 205 -43.84 -6.38 9.40
C LEU A 205 -42.49 -5.67 9.50
N TYR A 206 -42.24 -5.02 10.64
CA TYR A 206 -40.97 -4.34 10.90
C TYR A 206 -39.79 -5.31 10.93
N GLN A 207 -39.94 -6.48 11.56
CA GLN A 207 -38.92 -7.53 11.57
C GLN A 207 -38.61 -8.02 10.14
N LYS A 208 -39.64 -8.32 9.34
CA LYS A 208 -39.47 -8.74 7.94
C LYS A 208 -38.82 -7.66 7.08
N GLN A 209 -39.19 -6.39 7.27
CA GLN A 209 -38.55 -5.27 6.58
C GLN A 209 -37.08 -5.13 6.95
N LYS A 210 -36.74 -5.21 8.24
CA LYS A 210 -35.34 -5.13 8.70
C LYS A 210 -34.50 -6.30 8.22
N GLN A 211 -35.06 -7.51 8.18
CA GLN A 211 -34.38 -8.67 7.60
C GLN A 211 -34.15 -8.50 6.09
N ALA A 212 -35.15 -8.00 5.34
CA ALA A 212 -35.00 -7.74 3.92
C ALA A 212 -33.97 -6.64 3.63
N GLU A 213 -33.97 -5.55 4.41
CA GLU A 213 -32.96 -4.49 4.34
C GLU A 213 -31.56 -5.02 4.66
N ALA A 214 -31.41 -5.87 5.68
CA ALA A 214 -30.13 -6.48 6.02
C ALA A 214 -29.58 -7.35 4.88
N ILE A 215 -30.43 -8.20 4.28
CA ILE A 215 -30.04 -9.05 3.15
C ILE A 215 -29.67 -8.21 1.92
N LEU A 216 -30.42 -7.14 1.63
CA LEU A 216 -30.10 -6.23 0.54
C LEU A 216 -28.76 -5.53 0.78
N TYR A 217 -28.53 -5.05 2.00
CA TYR A 217 -27.29 -4.40 2.37
C TYR A 217 -26.08 -5.34 2.29
N GLU A 218 -26.21 -6.59 2.74
CA GLU A 218 -25.19 -7.62 2.58
C GLU A 218 -24.87 -7.87 1.10
N LYS A 219 -25.90 -8.07 0.26
CA LYS A 219 -25.71 -8.27 -1.18
C LYS A 219 -25.07 -7.06 -1.89
N GLU A 220 -25.46 -5.84 -1.51
CA GLU A 220 -24.84 -4.62 -2.05
C GLU A 220 -23.36 -4.52 -1.65
N LYS A 221 -23.02 -4.85 -0.40
CA LYS A 221 -21.63 -4.87 0.07
C LYS A 221 -20.80 -5.95 -0.60
N GLU A 222 -21.35 -7.15 -0.78
CA GLU A 222 -20.69 -8.22 -1.53
C GLU A 222 -20.47 -7.83 -3.00
N ALA A 223 -21.47 -7.27 -3.67
CA ALA A 223 -21.35 -6.80 -5.05
C ALA A 223 -20.34 -5.65 -5.19
N ALA A 224 -20.33 -4.70 -4.24
CA ALA A 224 -19.34 -3.64 -4.19
C ALA A 224 -17.92 -4.19 -3.94
N GLY A 225 -17.78 -5.18 -3.06
CA GLY A 225 -16.52 -5.88 -2.82
C GLY A 225 -16.02 -6.60 -4.07
N GLN A 226 -16.88 -7.32 -4.77
CA GLN A 226 -16.53 -7.99 -6.02
C GLN A 226 -16.13 -7.00 -7.12
N LYS A 227 -16.83 -5.86 -7.25
CA LYS A 227 -16.44 -4.79 -8.17
C LYS A 227 -15.07 -4.21 -7.82
N ALA A 228 -14.81 -3.91 -6.55
CA ALA A 228 -13.52 -3.41 -6.12
C ALA A 228 -12.38 -4.40 -6.39
N ILE A 229 -12.62 -5.71 -6.19
CA ILE A 229 -11.65 -6.76 -6.50
C ILE A 229 -11.40 -6.84 -8.02
N ALA A 230 -12.46 -6.78 -8.83
CA ALA A 230 -12.36 -6.80 -10.29
C ALA A 230 -11.60 -5.57 -10.82
N ASP A 231 -11.89 -4.38 -10.29
CA ASP A 231 -11.22 -3.13 -10.65
C ASP A 231 -9.74 -3.16 -10.25
N ALA A 232 -9.43 -3.67 -9.06
CA ALA A 232 -8.05 -3.85 -8.60
C ALA A 232 -7.27 -4.85 -9.48
N ALA A 233 -7.91 -5.96 -9.86
CA ALA A 233 -7.31 -6.96 -10.76
C ALA A 233 -7.09 -6.38 -12.17
N PHE A 234 -8.05 -5.60 -12.69
CA PHE A 234 -7.92 -4.91 -13.96
C PHE A 234 -6.75 -3.92 -13.95
N TYR A 235 -6.68 -3.07 -12.92
CA TYR A 235 -5.60 -2.11 -12.76
C TYR A 235 -4.23 -2.79 -12.61
N GLY A 236 -4.17 -3.91 -11.87
CA GLY A 236 -2.96 -4.72 -11.74
C GLY A 236 -2.50 -5.27 -13.09
N ARG A 237 -3.41 -5.87 -13.88
CA ARG A 237 -3.09 -6.37 -15.23
C ARG A 237 -2.67 -5.25 -16.18
N GLN A 238 -3.33 -4.10 -16.13
CA GLN A 238 -2.96 -2.94 -16.93
C GLN A 238 -1.53 -2.49 -16.63
N ARG A 239 -1.17 -2.37 -15.33
CA ARG A 239 0.18 -2.00 -14.92
C ARG A 239 1.24 -3.00 -15.37
N VAL A 240 0.96 -4.30 -15.29
CA VAL A 240 1.88 -5.34 -15.78
C VAL A 240 2.07 -5.23 -17.29
N ALA A 241 0.99 -5.08 -18.06
CA ALA A 241 1.06 -4.91 -19.50
C ALA A 241 1.81 -3.62 -19.90
N ASP A 242 1.60 -2.51 -19.19
CA ASP A 242 2.32 -1.25 -19.41
C ASP A 242 3.82 -1.40 -19.14
N VAL A 243 4.20 -2.14 -18.08
CA VAL A 243 5.60 -2.43 -17.77
C VAL A 243 6.24 -3.32 -18.84
N GLU A 244 5.55 -4.36 -19.31
CA GLU A 244 6.03 -5.23 -20.38
C GLU A 244 6.20 -4.46 -21.69
N LEU A 245 5.24 -3.60 -22.05
CA LEU A 245 5.31 -2.75 -23.22
C LEU A 245 6.50 -1.78 -23.13
N TYR A 246 6.68 -1.15 -21.97
CA TYR A 246 7.80 -0.26 -21.73
C TYR A 246 9.15 -0.99 -21.81
N ALA A 247 9.26 -2.20 -21.23
CA ALA A 247 10.45 -3.02 -21.32
C ALA A 247 10.76 -3.39 -22.77
N LYS A 248 9.76 -3.82 -23.55
CA LYS A 248 9.92 -4.15 -24.97
C LYS A 248 10.30 -2.93 -25.81
N GLN A 249 9.75 -1.76 -25.51
CA GLN A 249 10.17 -0.50 -26.15
C GLN A 249 11.63 -0.19 -25.86
N LYS A 250 12.08 -0.32 -24.61
CA LYS A 250 13.48 -0.08 -24.23
C LYS A 250 14.44 -1.10 -24.83
N GLU A 251 14.04 -2.37 -24.89
CA GLU A 251 14.78 -3.41 -25.62
C GLU A 251 14.91 -3.06 -27.11
N ALA A 252 13.82 -2.63 -27.76
CA ALA A 252 13.84 -2.24 -29.17
C ALA A 252 14.70 -0.99 -29.41
N GLU A 253 14.62 0.03 -28.55
CA GLU A 253 15.50 1.20 -28.59
C GLU A 253 16.97 0.80 -28.43
N GLY A 254 17.27 -0.11 -27.50
CA GLY A 254 18.62 -0.64 -27.31
C GLY A 254 19.14 -1.38 -28.54
N LEU A 255 18.31 -2.23 -29.16
CA LEU A 255 18.67 -2.93 -30.41
C LEU A 255 18.87 -1.95 -31.58
N MET A 256 18.02 -0.93 -31.71
CA MET A 256 18.20 0.11 -32.72
C MET A 256 19.50 0.89 -32.50
N ALA A 257 19.83 1.23 -31.26
CA ALA A 257 21.09 1.92 -30.93
C ALA A 257 22.31 1.03 -31.24
N LEU A 258 22.25 -0.27 -30.92
CA LEU A 258 23.30 -1.22 -31.29
C LEU A 258 23.44 -1.37 -32.81
N ALA A 259 22.33 -1.49 -33.54
CA ALA A 259 22.34 -1.59 -34.99
C ALA A 259 22.89 -0.29 -35.63
N GLN A 260 22.54 0.88 -35.10
CA GLN A 260 23.11 2.15 -35.53
C GLN A 260 24.60 2.23 -35.22
N ALA A 261 25.03 1.80 -34.03
CA ALA A 261 26.44 1.78 -33.65
C ALA A 261 27.26 0.83 -34.55
N GLN A 262 26.73 -0.36 -34.85
CA GLN A 262 27.31 -1.30 -35.81
C GLN A 262 27.36 -0.70 -37.22
N GLY A 263 26.29 -0.06 -37.67
CA GLY A 263 26.25 0.63 -38.96
C GLY A 263 27.30 1.74 -39.07
N VAL A 264 27.44 2.56 -38.03
CA VAL A 264 28.49 3.59 -37.94
C VAL A 264 29.87 2.95 -37.94
N TYR A 265 30.09 1.90 -37.15
CA TYR A 265 31.36 1.17 -37.09
C TYR A 265 31.77 0.57 -38.43
N LEU A 266 30.83 -0.07 -39.14
CA LEU A 266 31.08 -0.63 -40.47
C LEU A 266 31.35 0.48 -41.49
N ARG A 267 30.64 1.60 -41.39
CA ARG A 267 30.84 2.75 -42.28
C ARG A 267 32.22 3.38 -42.06
N THR A 268 32.65 3.58 -40.81
CA THR A 268 33.97 4.16 -40.51
C THR A 268 35.10 3.23 -40.94
N LEU A 269 34.96 1.91 -40.78
CA LEU A 269 35.91 0.94 -41.30
C LEU A 269 35.98 0.96 -42.84
N LEU A 270 34.83 1.01 -43.51
CA LEU A 270 34.78 1.08 -44.97
C LEU A 270 35.45 2.36 -45.48
N GLU A 271 35.19 3.49 -44.84
CA GLU A 271 35.82 4.77 -45.14
C GLU A 271 37.35 4.71 -44.93
N ALA A 272 37.80 4.13 -43.81
CA ALA A 272 39.24 3.97 -43.52
C ALA A 272 39.97 3.05 -44.50
N LEU A 273 39.28 2.04 -45.05
CA LEU A 273 39.80 1.12 -46.08
C LEU A 273 39.63 1.67 -47.51
N GLY A 274 39.26 2.95 -47.67
CA GLY A 274 39.13 3.61 -48.96
C GLY A 274 37.97 3.09 -49.82
N GLY A 275 36.91 2.56 -49.20
CA GLY A 275 35.74 2.02 -49.90
C GLY A 275 35.91 0.60 -50.45
N ASN A 276 37.03 -0.08 -50.16
CA ASN A 276 37.27 -1.44 -50.65
C ASN A 276 36.48 -2.48 -49.84
N TYR A 277 35.33 -2.90 -50.38
CA TYR A 277 34.45 -3.91 -49.77
C TYR A 277 35.13 -5.25 -49.51
N ALA A 278 36.02 -5.72 -50.39
CA ALA A 278 36.66 -7.03 -50.25
C ALA A 278 37.57 -7.08 -49.01
N ALA A 279 38.37 -6.02 -48.80
CA ALA A 279 39.24 -5.90 -47.64
C ALA A 279 38.44 -5.81 -46.32
N LEU A 280 37.32 -5.09 -46.33
CA LEU A 280 36.43 -4.99 -45.16
C LEU A 280 35.81 -6.34 -44.81
N ARG A 281 35.29 -7.06 -45.80
CA ARG A 281 34.71 -8.40 -45.60
C ARG A 281 35.73 -9.35 -45.00
N ASP A 282 36.93 -9.40 -45.58
CA ASP A 282 37.98 -10.31 -45.13
C ASP A 282 38.44 -9.97 -43.70
N TYR A 283 38.56 -8.67 -43.37
CA TYR A 283 38.84 -8.21 -42.01
C TYR A 283 37.77 -8.64 -41.01
N LEU A 284 36.48 -8.45 -41.35
CA LEU A 284 35.36 -8.85 -40.48
C LEU A 284 35.32 -10.37 -40.30
N MET A 285 35.59 -11.15 -41.35
CA MET A 285 35.64 -12.62 -41.27
C MET A 285 36.79 -13.12 -40.38
N ILE A 286 37.95 -12.46 -40.43
CA ILE A 286 39.10 -12.79 -39.58
C ILE A 286 38.81 -12.39 -38.12
N ASN A 287 38.36 -11.16 -37.88
CA ASN A 287 38.09 -10.65 -36.53
C ASN A 287 36.92 -11.40 -35.86
N GLY A 288 35.87 -11.70 -36.63
CA GLY A 288 34.73 -12.51 -36.18
C GLY A 288 35.07 -13.98 -35.95
N GLY A 289 36.31 -14.43 -36.20
CA GLY A 289 36.73 -15.80 -35.94
C GLY A 289 36.06 -16.83 -36.85
N MET A 290 35.41 -16.41 -37.94
CA MET A 290 34.62 -17.28 -38.82
C MET A 290 35.44 -18.45 -39.36
N PHE A 291 36.72 -18.25 -39.65
CA PHE A 291 37.62 -19.32 -40.07
C PHE A 291 37.90 -20.36 -38.96
N GLN A 292 37.99 -19.91 -37.70
CA GLN A 292 38.16 -20.82 -36.56
C GLN A 292 36.88 -21.63 -36.34
N GLU A 293 35.70 -21.00 -36.47
CA GLU A 293 34.41 -21.68 -36.36
C GLU A 293 34.21 -22.70 -37.49
N ILE A 294 34.49 -22.35 -38.74
CA ILE A 294 34.42 -23.28 -39.87
C ILE A 294 35.36 -24.48 -39.64
N ALA A 295 36.60 -24.22 -39.22
CA ALA A 295 37.54 -25.30 -38.90
C ALA A 295 37.03 -26.20 -37.77
N LYS A 296 36.43 -25.62 -36.73
CA LYS A 296 35.85 -26.36 -35.60
C LYS A 296 34.64 -27.20 -36.02
N ILE A 297 33.69 -26.63 -36.76
CA ILE A 297 32.51 -27.35 -37.27
C ILE A 297 32.94 -28.49 -38.18
N ASN A 298 33.90 -28.26 -39.09
CA ASN A 298 34.43 -29.32 -39.95
C ASN A 298 35.13 -30.42 -39.14
N ALA A 299 35.92 -30.06 -38.13
CA ALA A 299 36.56 -31.02 -37.24
C ALA A 299 35.52 -31.82 -36.41
N GLU A 300 34.46 -31.17 -35.93
CA GLU A 300 33.35 -31.81 -35.21
C GLU A 300 32.53 -32.74 -36.12
N ALA A 301 32.28 -32.34 -37.37
CA ALA A 301 31.64 -33.18 -38.37
C ALA A 301 32.49 -34.42 -38.67
N VAL A 302 33.81 -34.27 -38.87
CA VAL A 302 34.74 -35.39 -39.05
C VAL A 302 34.80 -36.28 -37.79
N ARG A 303 34.75 -35.69 -36.59
CA ARG A 303 34.68 -36.42 -35.32
C ARG A 303 33.37 -37.21 -35.18
N GLY A 304 32.24 -36.62 -35.58
CA GLY A 304 30.90 -37.22 -35.54
C GLY A 304 30.71 -38.34 -36.56
N LEU A 305 31.44 -38.31 -37.67
CA LEU A 305 31.44 -39.38 -38.68
C LEU A 305 32.10 -40.68 -38.19
N GLN A 306 32.86 -40.66 -37.07
CA GLN A 306 33.62 -41.80 -36.55
C GLN A 306 34.16 -42.72 -37.67
N PRO A 307 34.99 -42.21 -38.59
CA PRO A 307 35.42 -43.02 -39.72
C PRO A 307 36.20 -44.22 -39.20
N LYS A 308 35.62 -45.42 -39.32
CA LYS A 308 36.37 -46.67 -39.20
C LYS A 308 37.26 -46.77 -40.43
N ILE A 309 38.41 -46.12 -40.37
CA ILE A 309 39.45 -46.22 -41.39
C ILE A 309 39.98 -47.66 -41.32
N SER A 310 39.39 -48.51 -42.14
CA SER A 310 39.84 -49.88 -42.36
C SER A 310 40.97 -49.80 -43.36
N ILE A 311 42.20 -49.75 -42.87
CA ILE A 311 43.39 -49.66 -43.70
C ILE A 311 43.56 -51.03 -44.38
N TRP A 312 43.11 -51.15 -45.62
CA TRP A 312 43.41 -52.32 -46.43
C TRP A 312 44.76 -52.08 -47.11
N THR A 313 45.85 -52.52 -46.48
CA THR A 313 47.12 -52.69 -47.19
C THR A 313 46.99 -53.91 -48.09
N ASN A 314 46.37 -53.71 -49.26
CA ASN A 314 46.34 -54.74 -50.29
C ASN A 314 47.73 -54.79 -50.92
N GLY A 315 48.55 -55.72 -50.45
CA GLY A 315 49.83 -56.04 -51.08
C GLY A 315 49.57 -56.58 -52.48
N GLY A 316 49.81 -55.77 -53.51
CA GLY A 316 49.75 -56.25 -54.89
C GLY A 316 49.75 -55.16 -55.95
N GLY A 317 50.96 -54.77 -56.40
CA GLY A 317 51.24 -54.40 -57.79
C GLY A 317 51.08 -52.93 -58.20
N GLU A 318 52.14 -52.13 -58.07
CA GLU A 318 53.03 -51.75 -59.18
C GLU A 318 54.11 -50.80 -58.63
N ALA A 319 55.35 -51.27 -58.67
CA ALA A 319 56.51 -50.52 -58.24
C ALA A 319 56.85 -49.48 -59.32
N ILE A 320 56.48 -48.22 -59.07
CA ILE A 320 57.13 -47.07 -59.69
C ILE A 320 57.74 -46.22 -58.57
N ASP A 321 59.08 -46.29 -58.59
CA ASP A 321 60.12 -45.41 -58.09
C ASP A 321 59.76 -44.24 -57.15
N GLY A 322 60.52 -44.12 -56.06
CA GLY A 322 60.56 -42.91 -55.22
C GLY A 322 60.13 -43.10 -53.76
N ASN A 323 61.13 -43.24 -52.89
CA ASN A 323 61.09 -43.26 -51.43
C ASN A 323 60.21 -42.17 -50.79
N GLY A 324 59.01 -42.55 -50.33
CA GLY A 324 58.15 -41.72 -49.49
C GLY A 324 57.05 -42.60 -48.87
N SER A 325 56.94 -42.58 -47.55
CA SER A 325 56.01 -43.42 -46.78
C SER A 325 54.58 -43.38 -47.34
N ASN A 326 53.93 -44.53 -47.48
CA ASN A 326 52.58 -44.64 -48.03
C ASN A 326 51.54 -43.74 -47.29
N ALA A 327 51.77 -43.44 -46.01
CA ALA A 327 50.97 -42.48 -45.24
C ALA A 327 51.01 -41.06 -45.83
N MET A 328 52.13 -40.65 -46.42
CA MET A 328 52.29 -39.33 -47.04
C MET A 328 51.60 -39.25 -48.42
N LYS A 329 51.49 -40.38 -49.15
CA LYS A 329 50.69 -40.46 -50.40
C LYS A 329 49.19 -40.36 -50.14
N GLU A 330 48.70 -40.91 -49.02
CA GLU A 330 47.29 -40.81 -48.61
C GLU A 330 46.93 -39.43 -48.03
N VAL A 331 47.82 -38.83 -47.21
CA VAL A 331 47.71 -37.42 -46.79
C VAL A 331 47.78 -36.48 -48.00
N ALA A 332 48.63 -36.77 -48.99
CA ALA A 332 48.66 -36.04 -50.26
C ALA A 332 47.39 -36.25 -51.10
N GLY A 333 46.71 -37.39 -50.96
CA GLY A 333 45.39 -37.66 -51.54
C GLY A 333 44.30 -36.79 -50.92
N VAL A 334 44.23 -36.71 -49.59
CA VAL A 334 43.33 -35.80 -48.87
C VAL A 334 43.67 -34.33 -49.19
N TYR A 335 44.95 -33.98 -49.27
CA TYR A 335 45.42 -32.64 -49.63
C TYR A 335 45.10 -32.28 -51.09
N ARG A 336 45.08 -33.25 -52.02
CA ARG A 336 44.65 -33.08 -53.42
C ARG A 336 43.13 -32.97 -53.59
N MET A 337 42.34 -33.41 -52.62
CA MET A 337 40.87 -33.26 -52.61
C MET A 337 40.41 -31.90 -52.08
N LEU A 338 41.29 -31.16 -51.40
CA LEU A 338 41.01 -29.83 -50.89
C LEU A 338 40.76 -28.77 -51.99
N PRO A 339 41.55 -28.67 -53.08
CA PRO A 339 41.33 -27.66 -54.12
C PRO A 339 39.98 -27.77 -54.85
N PRO A 340 39.47 -28.97 -55.22
CA PRO A 340 38.11 -29.12 -55.74
C PRO A 340 37.03 -28.66 -54.74
N LEU A 341 37.18 -28.94 -53.44
CA LEU A 341 36.25 -28.48 -52.41
C LEU A 341 36.28 -26.96 -52.26
N PHE A 342 37.46 -26.33 -52.28
CA PHE A 342 37.59 -24.87 -52.27
C PHE A 342 37.01 -24.22 -53.52
N LYS A 343 37.12 -24.88 -54.68
CA LYS A 343 36.48 -24.43 -55.91
C LYS A 343 34.95 -24.47 -55.79
N THR A 344 34.38 -25.54 -55.22
CA THR A 344 32.92 -25.60 -54.99
C THR A 344 32.43 -24.57 -53.96
N VAL A 345 33.21 -24.32 -52.90
CA VAL A 345 32.91 -23.28 -51.91
C VAL A 345 33.02 -21.89 -52.56
N HIS A 346 34.03 -21.66 -53.40
CA HIS A 346 34.19 -20.41 -54.15
C HIS A 346 33.04 -20.20 -55.15
N GLU A 347 32.62 -21.23 -55.88
CA GLU A 347 31.49 -21.15 -56.83
C GLU A 347 30.14 -20.91 -56.13
N GLN A 348 29.97 -21.39 -54.89
CA GLN A 348 28.74 -21.20 -54.12
C GLN A 348 28.71 -19.90 -53.30
N THR A 349 29.86 -19.38 -52.87
CA THR A 349 29.96 -18.24 -51.93
C THR A 349 30.68 -17.00 -52.49
N GLY A 350 31.37 -17.12 -53.63
CA GLY A 350 32.18 -16.05 -54.22
C GLY A 350 33.45 -15.68 -53.42
N MET A 351 33.85 -16.49 -52.42
CA MET A 351 34.98 -16.18 -51.54
C MET A 351 36.29 -16.80 -52.04
N LEU A 352 37.35 -16.00 -52.19
CA LEU A 352 38.69 -16.48 -52.54
C LEU A 352 39.42 -16.95 -51.27
N PRO A 353 40.06 -18.13 -51.27
CA PRO A 353 40.85 -18.57 -50.13
C PRO A 353 42.09 -17.67 -49.93
N PRO A 354 42.59 -17.51 -48.69
CA PRO A 354 43.77 -16.71 -48.41
C PRO A 354 45.01 -17.18 -49.21
N PRO A 355 45.93 -16.27 -49.60
CA PRO A 355 47.06 -16.59 -50.49
C PRO A 355 48.00 -17.72 -49.99
N TRP A 356 48.09 -17.92 -48.68
CA TRP A 356 48.93 -18.94 -48.05
C TRP A 356 48.30 -20.36 -48.06
N MET A 357 47.02 -20.48 -48.41
CA MET A 357 46.29 -21.76 -48.47
C MET A 357 46.27 -22.38 -49.88
N GLY A 358 46.96 -21.73 -50.84
CA GLY A 358 47.06 -22.14 -52.23
C GLY A 358 46.18 -21.29 -53.14
N THR A 359 46.72 -20.91 -54.29
CA THR A 359 46.01 -20.14 -55.32
C THR A 359 45.18 -21.07 -56.20
N LEU A 360 43.91 -20.70 -56.44
CA LEU A 360 43.08 -21.39 -57.42
C LEU A 360 43.66 -21.17 -58.83
N PRO A 361 43.66 -22.17 -59.73
CA PRO A 361 43.95 -21.93 -61.13
C PRO A 361 42.83 -21.09 -61.75
N ASP A 362 43.19 -19.99 -62.40
CA ASP A 362 42.25 -19.07 -63.05
C ASP A 362 41.31 -19.82 -64.02
N PRO A 363 39.99 -19.53 -64.01
CA PRO A 363 39.10 -20.02 -65.04
C PRO A 363 39.46 -19.33 -66.35
N LYS A 364 39.92 -20.11 -67.35
CA LYS A 364 40.10 -19.64 -68.73
C LYS A 364 38.85 -18.88 -69.17
N LYS A 365 39.03 -17.60 -69.51
CA LYS A 365 38.05 -16.78 -70.24
C LYS A 365 37.55 -17.58 -71.45
N ALA A 366 36.25 -17.87 -71.47
CA ALA A 366 35.58 -18.26 -72.70
C ALA A 366 35.59 -17.05 -73.63
N THR A 367 36.37 -17.15 -74.70
CA THR A 367 36.30 -16.26 -75.87
C THR A 367 34.95 -16.51 -76.54
N THR A 368 34.07 -15.52 -76.45
CA THR A 368 32.89 -15.40 -77.32
C THR A 368 33.35 -14.79 -78.64
N ASP A 369 33.24 -15.56 -79.72
CA ASP A 369 33.06 -15.03 -81.08
C ASP A 369 31.66 -14.42 -81.23
#